data_AF-N1RPD8-F1
#
_entry.id   AF-N1RPD8-F1
#
_cell.length_a   1.000
_cell.length_b   1.000
_cell.length_c   1.000
_cell.angle_alpha   90.00
_cell.angle_beta   90.00
_cell.angle_gamma   90.00
#
_symmetry.space_group_name_H-M   'P 1'
#
loop_
_entity.id
_entity.type
_entity.pdbx_description
1 polymer ?
#
loop_
_entity_poly.entity_id
_entity_poly.type
_entity_poly.pdbx_seq_one_letter_code
_entity_poly.pdbx_strand_id
1 'polypeptide(L)'
;MAPASDPMVAGAELQPPSPSPVPPSGSTSALATGYESPSEENPPFFSVVASAPAAPGTAHSRHHVMPRPALSQRPSYITAIAPEHTNGHARPGRLLNNESTLTSNSLNHVIATAEKGPGNQKVSIRDRIACYQWTYFTMTMSTGGVANIIYSLKWEAPWLRGIGLFFFFLNIVLFAMNCILICTRFHLRPGSFVNSFTDQVESLFISASLVSIAVILINTCQYGIPYTGVWLVHTMECVFWVYAALSVSLSAFLYLILWSTLIFPVHTMTPTWVFPAYPLLLNAPFAANLIAAADSAGHKLSTNTVAMALGATAIQGTGCLIAFMISSAFIYRLMTQKLPRDMQRPGIFMSIGPYGFTAAGIAQLGSQADLVIPPNFLDNPQFAAIIKVISILVSLWLWGLAMWFFIVCVGALWKYSLSGHHLPFQMTWWSFVFPNTALVTATSVMGKIFDSDGLHIFASVMTAAIIIVWALIFIRMCWSLKSRKLLWPKDGK
;
A
#
# COMPACT_ATOMS: atom_id res chain seq x y z
N MET A 1 44.40 28.45 68.97
CA MET A 1 45.09 27.22 68.51
C MET A 1 45.64 27.50 67.12
N ALA A 2 46.94 27.73 67.03
CA ALA A 2 47.68 28.01 65.80
C ALA A 2 48.22 26.68 65.19
N PRO A 3 48.98 26.68 64.07
CA PRO A 3 48.71 27.19 62.71
C PRO A 3 49.06 26.11 61.63
N ALA A 4 48.85 26.28 60.32
CA ALA A 4 49.78 26.81 59.29
C ALA A 4 49.53 25.99 57.98
N SER A 5 49.67 26.41 56.72
CA SER A 5 50.39 27.53 56.08
C SER A 5 49.93 27.76 54.62
N ASP A 6 49.81 29.04 54.28
CA ASP A 6 49.78 29.78 52.98
C ASP A 6 50.92 29.44 51.96
N PRO A 7 51.05 30.07 50.74
CA PRO A 7 50.46 31.35 50.29
C PRO A 7 49.94 31.51 48.83
N MET A 8 49.13 32.58 48.67
CA MET A 8 49.07 33.69 47.66
C MET A 8 50.00 33.65 46.41
N VAL A 9 49.61 34.20 45.25
CA VAL A 9 49.63 35.66 44.88
C VAL A 9 48.66 36.00 43.73
N ALA A 10 48.14 37.24 43.77
CA ALA A 10 47.20 37.89 42.84
C ALA A 10 47.86 38.98 41.95
N GLY A 11 47.21 39.29 40.82
CA GLY A 11 47.32 40.55 40.02
C GLY A 11 48.51 40.64 39.05
N ALA A 12 48.49 41.28 37.89
CA ALA A 12 47.53 42.16 37.21
C ALA A 12 47.91 42.30 35.71
N GLU A 13 47.14 43.12 35.00
CA GLU A 13 46.80 43.15 33.56
C GLU A 13 47.66 44.07 32.64
N LEU A 14 47.45 43.97 31.30
CA LEU A 14 47.67 44.93 30.17
C LEU A 14 49.05 44.99 29.46
N GLN A 15 49.25 45.09 28.12
CA GLN A 15 48.49 44.96 26.84
C GLN A 15 49.54 44.97 25.63
N PRO A 16 49.21 44.97 24.30
CA PRO A 16 49.80 44.09 23.26
C PRO A 16 50.76 44.77 22.24
N PRO A 17 51.19 44.06 21.17
CA PRO A 17 50.94 44.56 19.79
C PRO A 17 50.59 43.49 18.72
N SER A 18 49.98 43.96 17.62
CA SER A 18 49.39 43.25 16.44
C SER A 18 50.26 43.39 15.14
N PRO A 19 49.90 42.97 13.88
CA PRO A 19 48.90 42.01 13.32
C PRO A 19 49.37 41.09 12.13
N SER A 20 48.45 40.19 11.66
CA SER A 20 48.22 39.63 10.28
C SER A 20 48.78 38.22 9.92
N PRO A 21 48.18 37.43 8.97
CA PRO A 21 47.04 37.72 8.08
C PRO A 21 45.89 36.68 8.06
N VAL A 22 44.77 37.09 7.43
CA VAL A 22 43.51 36.38 7.18
C VAL A 22 43.63 35.36 6.03
N PRO A 23 42.97 34.17 6.10
CA PRO A 23 42.53 33.41 4.93
C PRO A 23 41.01 33.54 4.69
N PRO A 24 40.55 33.32 3.45
CA PRO A 24 39.36 33.95 2.90
C PRO A 24 38.05 33.32 3.36
N SER A 25 37.04 34.17 3.55
CA SER A 25 35.63 33.82 3.55
C SER A 25 35.20 33.40 2.14
N GLY A 26 34.60 32.20 2.00
CA GLY A 26 33.90 31.84 0.77
C GLY A 26 33.82 30.35 0.43
N SER A 27 33.07 29.58 1.20
CA SER A 27 32.12 28.57 0.69
C SER A 27 31.51 27.88 1.90
N THR A 28 30.33 28.37 2.28
CA THR A 28 29.44 27.72 3.23
C THR A 28 29.22 26.28 2.78
N SER A 29 29.78 25.34 3.54
CA SER A 29 29.24 24.00 3.69
C SER A 29 27.76 24.16 4.04
N ALA A 30 26.90 24.00 3.05
CA ALA A 30 25.49 23.82 3.29
C ALA A 30 25.35 22.48 4.02
N LEU A 31 25.31 22.55 5.35
CA LEU A 31 24.67 21.53 6.16
C LEU A 31 23.27 21.34 5.57
N ALA A 32 23.12 20.30 4.75
CA ALA A 32 21.84 19.87 4.23
C ALA A 32 21.03 19.26 5.37
N THR A 33 20.45 20.12 6.21
CA THR A 33 19.40 19.77 7.16
C THR A 33 18.09 19.65 6.40
N GLY A 34 17.94 18.57 5.64
CA GLY A 34 16.74 18.29 4.85
C GLY A 34 16.56 16.80 4.59
N TYR A 35 15.33 16.32 4.71
CA TYR A 35 14.97 14.91 4.49
C TYR A 35 15.05 14.55 3.00
N GLU A 36 16.22 14.13 2.53
CA GLU A 36 16.42 13.78 1.12
C GLU A 36 16.29 12.27 0.88
N SER A 37 15.41 11.88 -0.05
CA SER A 37 15.16 10.48 -0.44
C SER A 37 16.19 10.02 -1.47
N PRO A 38 16.65 8.75 -1.44
CA PRO A 38 17.66 8.26 -2.39
C PRO A 38 17.17 8.36 -3.86
N SER A 39 18.01 8.90 -4.75
CA SER A 39 17.83 8.96 -6.21
C SER A 39 18.80 8.01 -6.93
N GLU A 40 18.61 7.76 -8.23
CA GLU A 40 19.55 6.97 -9.07
C GLU A 40 20.97 7.54 -9.07
N GLU A 41 21.12 8.82 -8.76
CA GLU A 41 22.40 9.53 -8.72
C GLU A 41 23.12 9.42 -7.35
N ASN A 42 22.47 8.83 -6.32
CA ASN A 42 23.02 8.77 -4.95
C ASN A 42 22.69 7.45 -4.23
N PRO A 43 23.41 6.35 -4.52
CA PRO A 43 23.29 5.09 -3.77
C PRO A 43 23.90 5.22 -2.36
N PRO A 44 23.45 4.43 -1.36
CA PRO A 44 23.97 4.53 0.00
C PRO A 44 25.45 4.10 0.06
N PHE A 45 26.29 5.01 0.56
CA PHE A 45 27.72 4.80 0.82
C PHE A 45 27.89 3.85 2.01
N PHE A 46 28.55 2.71 1.82
CA PHE A 46 29.11 1.90 2.91
C PHE A 46 30.64 2.03 2.86
N SER A 47 31.22 2.80 3.78
CA SER A 47 32.66 2.80 4.00
C SER A 47 33.03 1.59 4.87
N VAL A 48 33.69 0.62 4.25
CA VAL A 48 34.49 -0.39 4.95
C VAL A 48 35.87 0.23 5.20
N VAL A 49 36.39 0.12 6.44
CA VAL A 49 37.80 -0.09 6.85
C VAL A 49 38.08 0.57 8.21
N ALA A 50 38.64 -0.24 9.13
CA ALA A 50 39.66 0.04 10.16
C ALA A 50 39.32 -0.71 11.48
N SER A 51 39.79 -1.95 11.66
CA SER A 51 41.08 -2.34 12.28
C SER A 51 41.08 -2.27 13.82
N ALA A 52 41.10 -3.44 14.45
CA ALA A 52 41.18 -3.65 15.90
C ALA A 52 42.58 -3.40 16.48
N PRO A 53 42.69 -3.21 17.81
CA PRO A 53 43.85 -3.64 18.58
C PRO A 53 43.49 -4.70 19.63
N ALA A 54 44.43 -5.63 19.85
CA ALA A 54 44.34 -6.78 20.74
C ALA A 54 44.87 -6.50 22.16
N ALA A 55 44.38 -7.24 23.17
CA ALA A 55 45.08 -7.52 24.44
C ALA A 55 44.52 -8.80 25.14
N PRO A 56 45.26 -9.48 26.06
CA PRO A 56 45.24 -10.95 26.21
C PRO A 56 44.75 -11.52 27.57
N GLY A 57 44.41 -12.84 27.57
CA GLY A 57 44.27 -13.75 28.73
C GLY A 57 42.92 -13.67 29.48
N THR A 58 42.25 -14.73 29.96
CA THR A 58 42.64 -16.06 30.47
C THR A 58 41.47 -17.08 30.33
N ALA A 59 41.81 -18.37 30.44
CA ALA A 59 40.99 -19.54 30.11
C ALA A 59 39.85 -19.88 31.10
N HIS A 60 38.75 -20.48 30.59
CA HIS A 60 38.25 -21.78 31.06
C HIS A 60 37.12 -22.37 30.19
N SER A 61 37.21 -23.69 30.01
CA SER A 61 36.16 -24.69 29.75
C SER A 61 35.55 -24.83 28.34
N ARG A 62 36.01 -25.91 27.69
CA ARG A 62 35.57 -26.50 26.43
C ARG A 62 34.14 -27.07 26.53
N HIS A 63 33.23 -26.59 25.68
CA HIS A 63 32.10 -27.38 25.20
C HIS A 63 32.27 -27.61 23.69
N HIS A 64 32.25 -28.87 23.28
CA HIS A 64 32.30 -29.28 21.88
C HIS A 64 31.06 -28.80 21.14
N VAL A 65 31.25 -27.87 20.19
CA VAL A 65 30.25 -27.48 19.18
C VAL A 65 30.81 -27.91 17.83
N MET A 66 30.11 -28.83 17.15
CA MET A 66 30.41 -29.17 15.75
C MET A 66 30.32 -27.91 14.87
N PRO A 67 31.28 -27.65 13.96
CA PRO A 67 31.14 -26.57 13.00
C PRO A 67 30.05 -26.91 11.99
N ARG A 68 29.01 -26.07 11.91
CA ARG A 68 28.12 -26.00 10.75
C ARG A 68 28.98 -25.56 9.54
N PRO A 69 28.89 -26.22 8.38
CA PRO A 69 29.60 -25.77 7.19
C PRO A 69 29.10 -24.38 6.76
N ALA A 70 30.03 -23.54 6.33
CA ALA A 70 29.72 -22.22 5.80
C ALA A 70 28.80 -22.35 4.57
N LEU A 71 27.68 -21.64 4.59
CA LEU A 71 26.85 -21.41 3.41
C LEU A 71 27.67 -20.59 2.40
N SER A 72 28.30 -21.27 1.45
CA SER A 72 28.84 -20.62 0.27
C SER A 72 27.68 -20.04 -0.53
N GLN A 73 27.69 -18.71 -0.70
CA GLN A 73 26.86 -18.05 -1.70
C GLN A 73 27.26 -18.60 -3.06
N ARG A 74 26.43 -19.45 -3.65
CA ARG A 74 26.50 -19.76 -5.08
C ARG A 74 26.04 -18.55 -5.88
N PRO A 75 26.85 -18.03 -6.82
CA PRO A 75 26.33 -17.22 -7.91
C PRO A 75 25.53 -18.12 -8.86
N SER A 76 24.30 -17.73 -9.19
CA SER A 76 23.49 -18.39 -10.22
C SER A 76 24.10 -18.09 -11.59
N TYR A 77 24.34 -19.15 -12.35
CA TYR A 77 24.81 -19.16 -13.74
C TYR A 77 23.96 -18.29 -14.68
N ILE A 78 24.62 -17.48 -15.52
CA ILE A 78 24.45 -17.49 -16.98
C ILE A 78 25.84 -17.28 -17.60
N THR A 79 26.35 -18.32 -18.26
CA THR A 79 27.56 -18.28 -19.09
C THR A 79 27.13 -18.36 -20.55
N ALA A 80 27.61 -17.45 -21.40
CA ALA A 80 27.77 -17.69 -22.83
C ALA A 80 29.06 -17.03 -23.35
N ILE A 81 30.14 -17.82 -23.25
CA ILE A 81 31.23 -18.04 -24.22
C ILE A 81 32.11 -16.83 -24.61
N ALA A 82 33.33 -16.84 -24.08
CA ALA A 82 34.53 -16.31 -24.73
C ALA A 82 35.48 -17.50 -25.01
N PRO A 83 36.09 -17.64 -26.21
CA PRO A 83 36.93 -18.80 -26.51
C PRO A 83 38.35 -18.58 -25.98
N GLU A 84 38.81 -19.49 -25.14
CA GLU A 84 40.18 -19.54 -24.64
C GLU A 84 41.04 -20.45 -25.53
N HIS A 85 42.21 -19.94 -25.93
CA HIS A 85 43.27 -20.62 -26.64
C HIS A 85 43.96 -21.67 -25.75
N THR A 86 44.09 -22.92 -26.20
CA THR A 86 45.35 -23.69 -26.03
C THR A 86 45.45 -24.92 -26.95
N ASN A 87 46.57 -24.97 -27.68
CA ASN A 87 47.37 -26.07 -28.28
C ASN A 87 46.93 -27.52 -27.97
N GLY A 88 46.97 -28.50 -28.87
CA GLY A 88 47.48 -28.59 -30.24
C GLY A 88 47.74 -30.07 -30.56
N HIS A 89 47.49 -30.52 -31.79
CA HIS A 89 48.17 -31.65 -32.42
C HIS A 89 48.01 -31.63 -33.95
N ALA A 90 49.15 -31.54 -34.64
CA ALA A 90 49.50 -32.07 -35.97
C ALA A 90 48.74 -31.62 -37.26
N ARG A 91 49.33 -30.60 -37.93
CA ARG A 91 49.77 -30.44 -39.36
C ARG A 91 49.27 -31.40 -40.48
N PRO A 92 49.45 -31.05 -41.80
CA PRO A 92 49.63 -29.73 -42.44
C PRO A 92 48.87 -29.56 -43.79
N GLY A 93 48.67 -28.32 -44.28
CA GLY A 93 48.17 -28.12 -45.63
C GLY A 93 47.99 -26.68 -46.12
N ARG A 94 49.11 -26.04 -46.46
CA ARG A 94 49.28 -25.08 -47.57
C ARG A 94 48.59 -23.70 -47.51
N LEU A 95 49.46 -22.71 -47.27
CA LEU A 95 49.44 -21.28 -47.64
C LEU A 95 48.48 -20.87 -48.77
N LEU A 96 47.77 -19.76 -48.55
CA LEU A 96 47.74 -18.60 -49.46
C LEU A 96 47.21 -17.37 -48.72
N ASN A 97 48.01 -16.30 -48.76
CA ASN A 97 47.61 -14.94 -48.41
C ASN A 97 46.41 -14.51 -49.24
N ASN A 98 45.41 -13.88 -48.61
CA ASN A 98 44.76 -12.72 -49.18
C ASN A 98 44.12 -11.88 -48.07
N GLU A 99 44.62 -10.67 -47.89
CA GLU A 99 43.84 -9.57 -47.32
C GLU A 99 42.61 -9.36 -48.20
N SER A 100 41.40 -9.36 -47.61
CA SER A 100 40.26 -8.60 -48.11
C SER A 100 39.07 -8.66 -47.16
N THR A 101 38.74 -7.49 -46.61
CA THR A 101 37.38 -7.01 -46.38
C THR A 101 36.45 -7.86 -45.50
N LEU A 102 36.48 -7.58 -44.20
CA LEU A 102 35.29 -7.63 -43.36
C LEU A 102 34.21 -6.79 -44.07
N THR A 103 33.23 -7.47 -44.67
CA THR A 103 32.26 -6.85 -45.57
C THR A 103 31.43 -5.81 -44.81
N SER A 104 31.53 -4.58 -45.27
CA SER A 104 30.69 -3.43 -44.88
C SER A 104 29.19 -3.77 -44.91
N ASN A 105 28.77 -4.78 -45.66
CA ASN A 105 27.39 -5.27 -45.70
C ASN A 105 26.90 -5.89 -44.38
N SER A 106 27.77 -6.50 -43.57
CA SER A 106 27.35 -7.09 -42.28
C SER A 106 27.18 -6.01 -41.21
N LEU A 107 28.11 -5.04 -41.18
CA LEU A 107 28.02 -3.91 -40.27
C LEU A 107 26.89 -2.96 -40.69
N ASN A 108 26.70 -2.72 -41.99
CA ASN A 108 25.56 -1.96 -42.50
C ASN A 108 24.23 -2.67 -42.27
N HIS A 109 24.18 -4.00 -42.24
CA HIS A 109 22.96 -4.73 -41.87
C HIS A 109 22.68 -4.61 -40.38
N VAL A 110 23.70 -4.71 -39.51
CA VAL A 110 23.54 -4.51 -38.06
C VAL A 110 23.22 -3.06 -37.72
N ILE A 111 23.84 -2.10 -38.40
CA ILE A 111 23.55 -0.66 -38.29
C ILE A 111 22.19 -0.33 -38.89
N ALA A 112 21.76 -0.93 -40.01
CA ALA A 112 20.39 -0.75 -40.53
C ALA A 112 19.33 -1.41 -39.64
N THR A 113 19.70 -2.47 -38.92
CA THR A 113 18.83 -3.10 -37.91
C THR A 113 18.82 -2.29 -36.59
N ALA A 114 19.90 -1.55 -36.30
CA ALA A 114 20.01 -0.66 -35.13
C ALA A 114 19.49 0.78 -35.39
N GLU A 115 19.53 1.26 -36.63
CA GLU A 115 18.94 2.52 -37.11
C GLU A 115 17.43 2.37 -37.34
N LYS A 116 16.93 1.14 -37.50
CA LYS A 116 15.58 0.80 -37.05
C LYS A 116 15.56 0.75 -35.52
N GLY A 117 15.71 1.91 -34.89
CA GLY A 117 15.19 2.08 -33.53
C GLY A 117 13.72 1.62 -33.49
N PRO A 118 13.13 1.33 -32.33
CA PRO A 118 11.70 1.08 -32.19
C PRO A 118 10.92 2.40 -32.39
N GLY A 119 11.16 3.07 -33.51
CA GLY A 119 10.45 4.23 -33.98
C GLY A 119 9.10 3.77 -34.50
N ASN A 120 8.09 3.95 -33.65
CA ASN A 120 6.70 4.12 -34.08
C ASN A 120 6.01 2.86 -34.66
N GLN A 121 6.23 1.68 -34.06
CA GLN A 121 5.21 0.63 -34.17
C GLN A 121 3.91 1.21 -33.56
N LYS A 122 2.86 1.33 -34.38
CA LYS A 122 1.53 1.73 -33.90
C LYS A 122 1.07 0.66 -32.90
N VAL A 123 1.27 0.93 -31.62
CA VAL A 123 0.84 0.04 -30.53
C VAL A 123 -0.64 -0.24 -30.71
N SER A 124 -0.97 -1.50 -31.00
CA SER A 124 -2.34 -1.92 -31.24
C SER A 124 -3.14 -1.82 -29.95
N ILE A 125 -4.45 -1.64 -30.05
CA ILE A 125 -5.36 -1.71 -28.88
C ILE A 125 -5.16 -3.04 -28.14
N ARG A 126 -4.85 -4.11 -28.86
CA ARG A 126 -4.49 -5.42 -28.32
C ARG A 126 -3.26 -5.38 -27.41
N ASP A 127 -2.23 -4.62 -27.78
CA ASP A 127 -1.00 -4.49 -27.00
C ASP A 127 -1.23 -3.64 -25.74
N ARG A 128 -2.14 -2.67 -25.81
CA ARG A 128 -2.54 -1.86 -24.65
C ARG A 128 -3.29 -2.68 -23.61
N ILE A 129 -4.28 -3.47 -24.06
CA ILE A 129 -5.04 -4.36 -23.18
C ILE A 129 -4.13 -5.41 -22.54
N ALA A 130 -3.09 -5.84 -23.25
CA ALA A 130 -2.11 -6.76 -22.68
C ALA A 130 -1.31 -6.20 -21.50
N CYS A 131 -1.23 -4.87 -21.35
CA CYS A 131 -0.60 -4.20 -20.21
C CYS A 131 -1.56 -3.91 -19.05
N TYR A 132 -2.83 -4.32 -19.15
CA TYR A 132 -3.86 -4.01 -18.17
C TYR A 132 -3.75 -4.88 -16.92
N GLN A 133 -3.56 -4.30 -15.74
CA GLN A 133 -3.21 -5.01 -14.50
C GLN A 133 -4.33 -5.03 -13.44
N TRP A 134 -4.20 -5.89 -12.43
CA TRP A 134 -5.12 -5.92 -11.27
C TRP A 134 -5.15 -4.60 -10.47
N THR A 135 -4.09 -3.80 -10.56
CA THR A 135 -4.01 -2.46 -9.95
C THR A 135 -5.15 -1.55 -10.38
N TYR A 136 -5.79 -1.79 -11.53
CA TYR A 136 -6.89 -0.94 -11.98
C TYR A 136 -8.14 -1.04 -11.13
N PHE A 137 -8.37 -2.16 -10.46
CA PHE A 137 -9.47 -2.29 -9.49
C PHE A 137 -9.32 -1.34 -8.28
N THR A 138 -8.16 -0.72 -8.08
CA THR A 138 -7.99 0.33 -7.07
C THR A 138 -8.82 1.58 -7.36
N MET A 139 -9.17 1.85 -8.62
CA MET A 139 -10.06 2.95 -8.97
C MET A 139 -11.51 2.66 -8.58
N THR A 140 -11.95 1.40 -8.71
CA THR A 140 -13.34 1.00 -8.41
C THR A 140 -13.57 0.99 -6.91
N MET A 141 -12.66 0.38 -6.13
CA MET A 141 -12.76 0.47 -4.66
C MET A 141 -12.77 1.93 -4.18
N SER A 142 -11.97 2.82 -4.79
CA SER A 142 -11.93 4.24 -4.43
C SER A 142 -13.22 4.97 -4.78
N THR A 143 -13.75 4.74 -5.97
CA THR A 143 -15.01 5.35 -6.45
C THR A 143 -16.19 4.92 -5.58
N GLY A 144 -16.27 3.63 -5.26
CA GLY A 144 -17.28 3.14 -4.33
C GLY A 144 -17.10 3.66 -2.90
N GLY A 145 -15.85 3.80 -2.43
CA GLY A 145 -15.54 4.39 -1.13
C GLY A 145 -16.00 5.84 -1.00
N VAL A 146 -15.94 6.62 -2.09
CA VAL A 146 -16.49 7.98 -2.15
C VAL A 146 -18.01 7.96 -1.93
N ALA A 147 -18.75 7.05 -2.57
CA ALA A 147 -20.19 6.92 -2.32
C ALA A 147 -20.49 6.53 -0.86
N ASN A 148 -19.67 5.65 -0.26
CA ASN A 148 -19.83 5.23 1.14
C ASN A 148 -19.64 6.38 2.14
N ILE A 149 -18.63 7.25 1.95
CA ILE A 149 -18.43 8.39 2.85
C ILE A 149 -19.53 9.45 2.70
N ILE A 150 -20.04 9.66 1.49
CA ILE A 150 -21.18 10.56 1.25
C ILE A 150 -22.42 10.08 2.00
N TYR A 151 -22.69 8.77 1.99
CA TYR A 151 -23.78 8.17 2.76
C TYR A 151 -23.58 8.33 4.27
N SER A 152 -22.32 8.29 4.72
CA SER A 152 -22.01 8.30 6.15
C SER A 152 -22.16 9.66 6.83
N LEU A 153 -22.34 10.76 6.08
CA LEU A 153 -22.44 12.12 6.64
C LEU A 153 -23.68 12.32 7.53
N LYS A 154 -23.61 13.25 8.49
CA LYS A 154 -24.74 13.60 9.38
C LYS A 154 -25.84 14.38 8.65
N TRP A 155 -25.43 15.34 7.82
CA TRP A 155 -26.37 16.21 7.11
C TRP A 155 -26.79 15.59 5.78
N GLU A 156 -27.92 14.90 5.81
CA GLU A 156 -28.54 14.30 4.64
C GLU A 156 -29.31 15.36 3.84
N ALA A 157 -28.65 15.98 2.86
CA ALA A 157 -29.38 16.77 1.87
C ALA A 157 -29.71 15.90 0.64
N PRO A 158 -30.89 16.08 0.00
CA PRO A 158 -31.27 15.30 -1.17
C PRO A 158 -30.25 15.35 -2.33
N TRP A 159 -29.55 16.47 -2.49
CA TRP A 159 -28.51 16.62 -3.51
C TRP A 159 -27.25 15.79 -3.20
N LEU A 160 -26.87 15.63 -1.91
CA LEU A 160 -25.75 14.74 -1.52
C LEU A 160 -26.06 13.30 -1.89
N ARG A 161 -27.30 12.86 -1.64
CA ARG A 161 -27.78 11.53 -2.04
C ARG A 161 -27.67 11.33 -3.55
N GLY A 162 -28.00 12.34 -4.35
CA GLY A 162 -27.84 12.32 -5.81
C GLY A 162 -26.38 12.10 -6.24
N ILE A 163 -25.43 12.78 -5.58
CA ILE A 163 -23.99 12.59 -5.83
C ILE A 163 -23.54 11.19 -5.42
N GLY A 164 -24.01 10.70 -4.26
CA GLY A 164 -23.74 9.34 -3.79
C GLY A 164 -24.20 8.26 -4.78
N LEU A 165 -25.42 8.39 -5.31
CA LEU A 165 -25.96 7.51 -6.36
C LEU A 165 -25.14 7.58 -7.65
N PHE A 166 -24.73 8.78 -8.07
CA PHE A 166 -23.85 8.94 -9.23
C PHE A 166 -22.55 8.13 -9.07
N PHE A 167 -21.86 8.26 -7.93
CA PHE A 167 -20.63 7.49 -7.66
C PHE A 167 -20.89 6.00 -7.54
N PHE A 168 -22.05 5.58 -7.00
CA PHE A 168 -22.43 4.18 -6.94
C PHE A 168 -22.60 3.56 -8.33
N PHE A 169 -23.40 4.17 -9.21
CA PHE A 169 -23.57 3.66 -10.58
C PHE A 169 -22.28 3.75 -11.39
N LEU A 170 -21.52 4.84 -11.23
CA LEU A 170 -20.20 4.98 -11.85
C LEU A 170 -19.28 3.83 -11.42
N ASN A 171 -19.28 3.46 -10.14
CA ASN A 171 -18.48 2.35 -9.64
C ASN A 171 -18.85 1.01 -10.32
N ILE A 172 -20.15 0.72 -10.48
CA ILE A 172 -20.62 -0.50 -11.18
C ILE A 172 -20.13 -0.52 -12.63
N VAL A 173 -20.26 0.60 -13.34
CA VAL A 173 -19.82 0.73 -14.75
C VAL A 173 -18.30 0.55 -14.85
N LEU A 174 -17.53 1.22 -13.99
CA LEU A 174 -16.07 1.08 -13.95
C LEU A 174 -15.64 -0.34 -13.60
N PHE A 175 -16.35 -1.01 -12.68
CA PHE A 175 -16.06 -2.39 -12.30
C PHE A 175 -16.33 -3.36 -13.45
N ALA A 176 -17.49 -3.26 -14.10
CA ALA A 176 -17.81 -4.08 -15.26
C ALA A 176 -16.78 -3.88 -16.40
N MET A 177 -16.38 -2.64 -16.66
CA MET A 177 -15.32 -2.33 -17.62
C MET A 177 -13.99 -2.99 -17.24
N ASN A 178 -13.57 -2.89 -15.96
CA ASN A 178 -12.32 -3.48 -15.49
C ASN A 178 -12.34 -5.01 -15.60
N CYS A 179 -13.47 -5.66 -15.29
CA CYS A 179 -13.68 -7.09 -15.49
C CYS A 179 -13.55 -7.48 -16.97
N ILE A 180 -14.20 -6.75 -17.88
CA ILE A 180 -14.11 -7.04 -19.32
C ILE A 180 -12.66 -6.91 -19.79
N LEU A 181 -11.95 -5.85 -19.40
CA LEU A 181 -10.57 -5.60 -19.83
C LEU A 181 -9.59 -6.65 -19.30
N ILE A 182 -9.70 -7.05 -18.03
CA ILE A 182 -8.82 -8.07 -17.45
C ILE A 182 -9.11 -9.47 -18.02
N CYS A 183 -10.38 -9.82 -18.23
CA CYS A 183 -10.76 -11.07 -18.90
C CYS A 183 -10.25 -11.08 -20.35
N THR A 184 -10.34 -9.96 -21.05
CA THR A 184 -9.80 -9.81 -22.41
C THR A 184 -8.29 -9.99 -22.43
N ARG A 185 -7.54 -9.45 -21.45
CA ARG A 185 -6.09 -9.71 -21.32
C ARG A 185 -5.80 -11.20 -21.20
N PHE A 186 -6.52 -11.92 -20.33
CA PHE A 186 -6.29 -13.36 -20.12
C PHE A 186 -6.66 -14.20 -21.34
N HIS A 187 -7.69 -13.79 -22.09
CA HIS A 187 -8.04 -14.45 -23.34
C HIS A 187 -6.99 -14.22 -24.44
N LEU A 188 -6.45 -12.99 -24.55
CA LEU A 188 -5.48 -12.64 -25.58
C LEU A 188 -4.06 -13.17 -25.31
N ARG A 189 -3.70 -13.40 -24.04
CA ARG A 189 -2.39 -13.93 -23.61
C ARG A 189 -2.57 -15.07 -22.61
N PRO A 190 -2.78 -16.32 -23.09
CA PRO A 190 -2.84 -17.48 -22.22
C PRO A 190 -1.53 -17.62 -21.42
N GLY A 191 -1.63 -17.89 -20.12
CA GLY A 191 -0.50 -17.89 -19.18
C GLY A 191 -0.32 -16.58 -18.41
N SER A 192 -0.84 -15.45 -18.91
CA SER A 192 -0.78 -14.18 -18.17
C SER A 192 -1.52 -14.23 -16.83
N PHE A 193 -2.54 -15.08 -16.70
CA PHE A 193 -3.28 -15.26 -15.45
C PHE A 193 -2.40 -15.86 -14.36
N VAL A 194 -1.72 -16.97 -14.65
CA VAL A 194 -0.81 -17.63 -13.70
C VAL A 194 0.35 -16.70 -13.36
N ASN A 195 0.91 -16.02 -14.36
CA ASN A 195 2.00 -15.06 -14.14
C ASN A 195 1.59 -13.89 -13.23
N SER A 196 0.32 -13.48 -13.23
CA SER A 196 -0.15 -12.44 -12.31
C SER A 196 -0.06 -12.85 -10.83
N PHE A 197 -0.16 -14.14 -10.51
CA PHE A 197 0.04 -14.64 -9.13
C PHE A 197 1.50 -14.70 -8.71
N THR A 198 2.42 -14.82 -9.68
CA THR A 198 3.86 -14.92 -9.43
C THR A 198 4.61 -13.61 -9.69
N ASP A 199 3.91 -12.52 -10.02
CA ASP A 199 4.52 -11.21 -10.13
C ASP A 199 4.50 -10.50 -8.77
N GLN A 200 5.64 -9.95 -8.35
CA GLN A 200 5.82 -9.37 -7.01
C GLN A 200 4.95 -8.15 -6.73
N VAL A 201 4.46 -7.45 -7.76
CA VAL A 201 3.60 -6.28 -7.60
C VAL A 201 2.15 -6.65 -7.88
N GLU A 202 1.91 -7.30 -9.02
CA GLU A 202 0.56 -7.60 -9.50
C GLU A 202 -0.17 -8.59 -8.58
N SER A 203 0.52 -9.56 -7.98
CA SER A 203 -0.06 -10.53 -7.04
C SER A 203 -0.71 -9.89 -5.81
N LEU A 204 -0.09 -8.82 -5.28
CA LEU A 204 -0.61 -8.08 -4.12
C LEU A 204 -1.94 -7.40 -4.41
N PHE A 205 -2.19 -7.00 -5.67
CA PHE A 205 -3.40 -6.28 -6.07
C PHE A 205 -4.51 -7.19 -6.58
N ILE A 206 -4.34 -8.51 -6.64
CA ILE A 206 -5.40 -9.44 -7.04
C ILE A 206 -6.62 -9.29 -6.12
N SER A 207 -6.38 -9.11 -4.82
CA SER A 207 -7.43 -8.87 -3.83
C SER A 207 -8.20 -7.55 -4.05
N ALA A 208 -7.68 -6.59 -4.84
CA ALA A 208 -8.38 -5.34 -5.19
C ALA A 208 -9.74 -5.60 -5.85
N SER A 209 -9.82 -6.67 -6.66
CA SER A 209 -11.05 -7.09 -7.31
C SER A 209 -12.12 -7.45 -6.29
N LEU A 210 -11.76 -8.25 -5.28
CA LEU A 210 -12.67 -8.65 -4.22
C LEU A 210 -13.03 -7.50 -3.29
N VAL A 211 -12.09 -6.60 -2.99
CA VAL A 211 -12.39 -5.35 -2.26
C VAL A 211 -13.40 -4.49 -3.03
N SER A 212 -13.26 -4.38 -4.35
CA SER A 212 -14.20 -3.62 -5.18
C SER A 212 -15.61 -4.22 -5.14
N ILE A 213 -15.72 -5.55 -5.15
CA ILE A 213 -17.00 -6.26 -4.95
C ILE A 213 -17.59 -5.89 -3.59
N ALA A 214 -16.80 -5.98 -2.51
CA ALA A 214 -17.24 -5.65 -1.17
C ALA A 214 -17.85 -4.24 -1.07
N VAL A 215 -17.17 -3.27 -1.68
CA VAL A 215 -17.63 -1.87 -1.67
C VAL A 215 -18.90 -1.68 -2.49
N ILE A 216 -19.04 -2.37 -3.63
CA ILE A 216 -20.31 -2.38 -4.38
C ILE A 216 -21.43 -2.95 -3.51
N LEU A 217 -21.17 -4.05 -2.79
CA LEU A 217 -22.16 -4.67 -1.91
C LEU A 217 -22.57 -3.74 -0.76
N ILE A 218 -21.61 -3.09 -0.11
CA ILE A 218 -21.87 -2.08 0.93
C ILE A 218 -22.75 -0.95 0.35
N ASN A 219 -22.40 -0.42 -0.82
CA ASN A 219 -23.18 0.65 -1.44
C ASN A 219 -24.58 0.18 -1.86
N THR A 220 -24.75 -1.08 -2.28
CA THR A 220 -26.06 -1.68 -2.55
C THR A 220 -26.91 -1.76 -1.28
N CYS A 221 -26.31 -2.07 -0.11
CA CYS A 221 -27.03 -1.99 1.17
C CYS A 221 -27.47 -0.56 1.49
N GLN A 222 -26.60 0.43 1.28
CA GLN A 222 -26.85 1.82 1.61
C GLN A 222 -27.87 2.50 0.70
N TYR A 223 -27.71 2.35 -0.62
CA TYR A 223 -28.48 3.08 -1.62
C TYR A 223 -29.60 2.24 -2.25
N GLY A 224 -29.46 0.91 -2.28
CA GLY A 224 -30.36 0.01 -2.99
C GLY A 224 -31.47 -0.56 -2.11
N ILE A 225 -31.13 -1.17 -0.97
CA ILE A 225 -32.11 -1.87 -0.09
C ILE A 225 -33.30 -0.99 0.31
N PRO A 226 -33.12 0.27 0.76
CA PRO A 226 -34.26 1.07 1.22
C PRO A 226 -35.28 1.42 0.12
N TYR A 227 -34.96 1.17 -1.16
CA TYR A 227 -35.79 1.49 -2.33
C TYR A 227 -36.20 0.26 -3.14
N THR A 228 -35.85 -0.93 -2.66
CA THR A 228 -36.07 -2.20 -3.35
C THR A 228 -36.88 -3.14 -2.44
N GLY A 229 -37.52 -4.16 -3.02
CA GLY A 229 -38.25 -5.17 -2.25
C GLY A 229 -37.36 -6.12 -1.45
N VAL A 230 -38.00 -6.93 -0.62
CA VAL A 230 -37.39 -7.93 0.30
C VAL A 230 -36.39 -8.87 -0.40
N TRP A 231 -36.61 -9.15 -1.69
CA TRP A 231 -35.73 -10.02 -2.48
C TRP A 231 -34.26 -9.57 -2.43
N LEU A 232 -34.00 -8.26 -2.39
CA LEU A 232 -32.65 -7.74 -2.37
C LEU A 232 -32.00 -8.01 -1.00
N VAL A 233 -32.74 -7.88 0.10
CA VAL A 233 -32.24 -8.20 1.45
C VAL A 233 -31.80 -9.67 1.52
N HIS A 234 -32.66 -10.60 1.08
CA HIS A 234 -32.32 -12.03 1.04
C HIS A 234 -31.14 -12.34 0.12
N THR A 235 -31.05 -11.65 -1.02
CA THR A 235 -29.92 -11.82 -1.95
C THR A 235 -28.62 -11.38 -1.28
N MET A 236 -28.63 -10.21 -0.63
CA MET A 236 -27.44 -9.65 0.03
C MET A 236 -27.00 -10.49 1.23
N GLU A 237 -27.95 -11.11 1.92
CA GLU A 237 -27.70 -12.08 2.99
C GLU A 237 -26.98 -13.35 2.48
N CYS A 238 -27.44 -13.95 1.37
CA CYS A 238 -26.71 -15.06 0.76
C CYS A 238 -25.33 -14.64 0.28
N VAL A 239 -25.24 -13.47 -0.38
CA VAL A 239 -23.99 -12.92 -0.90
C VAL A 239 -23.00 -12.59 0.22
N PHE A 240 -23.47 -12.21 1.41
CA PHE A 240 -22.62 -12.01 2.59
C PHE A 240 -21.80 -13.25 2.93
N TRP A 241 -22.44 -14.42 3.05
CA TRP A 241 -21.72 -15.66 3.41
C TRP A 241 -20.77 -16.12 2.31
N VAL A 242 -21.17 -15.95 1.04
CA VAL A 242 -20.29 -16.23 -0.11
C VAL A 242 -19.07 -15.31 -0.09
N TYR A 243 -19.27 -14.01 0.14
CA TYR A 243 -18.19 -13.04 0.25
C TYR A 243 -17.27 -13.34 1.45
N ALA A 244 -17.84 -13.68 2.60
CA ALA A 244 -17.10 -14.04 3.80
C ALA A 244 -16.16 -15.23 3.54
N ALA A 245 -16.69 -16.33 3.00
CA ALA A 245 -15.90 -17.49 2.63
C ALA A 245 -14.82 -17.15 1.59
N LEU A 246 -15.19 -16.43 0.53
CA LEU A 246 -14.27 -16.05 -0.54
C LEU A 246 -13.16 -15.13 -0.03
N SER A 247 -13.45 -14.21 0.89
CA SER A 247 -12.48 -13.29 1.48
C SER A 247 -11.41 -14.03 2.29
N VAL A 248 -11.81 -15.00 3.11
CA VAL A 248 -10.91 -15.85 3.91
C VAL A 248 -10.08 -16.74 3.00
N SER A 249 -10.72 -17.47 2.08
CA SER A 249 -10.03 -18.38 1.15
C SER A 249 -9.04 -17.65 0.25
N LEU A 250 -9.43 -16.51 -0.34
CA LEU A 250 -8.55 -15.74 -1.22
C LEU A 250 -7.36 -15.15 -0.45
N SER A 251 -7.60 -14.58 0.74
CA SER A 251 -6.52 -14.03 1.56
C SER A 251 -5.51 -15.11 1.93
N ALA A 252 -5.96 -16.27 2.42
CA ALA A 252 -5.09 -17.39 2.76
C ALA A 252 -4.31 -17.90 1.53
N PHE A 253 -5.00 -18.07 0.40
CA PHE A 253 -4.39 -18.51 -0.85
C PHE A 253 -3.31 -17.55 -1.35
N LEU A 254 -3.57 -16.25 -1.37
CA LEU A 254 -2.61 -15.24 -1.81
C LEU A 254 -1.38 -15.21 -0.89
N TYR A 255 -1.55 -15.21 0.43
CA TYR A 255 -0.41 -15.25 1.35
C TYR A 255 0.42 -16.53 1.21
N LEU A 256 -0.21 -17.69 1.00
CA LEU A 256 0.51 -18.94 0.74
C LEU A 256 1.35 -18.85 -0.53
N ILE A 257 0.83 -18.27 -1.61
CA ILE A 257 1.61 -18.04 -2.84
C ILE A 257 2.76 -17.09 -2.59
N LEU A 258 2.50 -15.96 -1.93
CA LEU A 258 3.51 -14.95 -1.63
C LEU A 258 4.67 -15.53 -0.81
N TRP A 259 4.39 -16.41 0.16
CA TRP A 259 5.41 -17.03 1.02
C TRP A 259 6.13 -18.21 0.37
N SER A 260 5.45 -18.97 -0.49
CA SER A 260 6.02 -20.18 -1.11
C SER A 260 6.82 -19.89 -2.38
N THR A 261 6.42 -18.86 -3.15
CA THR A 261 6.90 -18.67 -4.52
C THR A 261 7.70 -17.39 -4.70
N LEU A 262 7.50 -16.39 -3.84
CA LEU A 262 8.08 -15.06 -4.02
C LEU A 262 9.01 -14.68 -2.89
N ILE A 263 10.07 -13.96 -3.25
CA ILE A 263 11.04 -13.43 -2.28
C ILE A 263 10.71 -11.96 -2.07
N PHE A 264 10.38 -11.61 -0.83
CA PHE A 264 10.04 -10.26 -0.41
C PHE A 264 11.09 -9.75 0.58
N PRO A 265 12.15 -9.07 0.11
CA PRO A 265 13.19 -8.61 1.01
C PRO A 265 12.71 -7.42 1.86
N VAL A 266 13.07 -7.42 3.15
CA VAL A 266 12.55 -6.45 4.15
C VAL A 266 12.80 -5.00 3.77
N HIS A 267 13.89 -4.66 3.07
CA HIS A 267 14.16 -3.28 2.65
C HIS A 267 13.13 -2.74 1.62
N THR A 268 12.45 -3.63 0.90
CA THR A 268 11.36 -3.32 -0.07
C THR A 268 9.96 -3.38 0.55
N MET A 269 9.87 -3.59 1.86
CA MET A 269 8.61 -3.64 2.59
C MET A 269 7.80 -2.36 2.36
N THR A 270 6.57 -2.53 1.88
CA THR A 270 5.60 -1.43 1.73
C THR A 270 4.28 -1.81 2.39
N PRO A 271 3.46 -0.82 2.78
CA PRO A 271 2.13 -1.10 3.33
C PRO A 271 1.21 -1.88 2.39
N THR A 272 1.52 -1.89 1.08
CA THR A 272 0.84 -2.71 0.07
C THR A 272 0.87 -4.20 0.39
N TRP A 273 1.78 -4.69 1.24
CA TRP A 273 1.80 -6.12 1.61
C TRP A 273 0.60 -6.52 2.48
N VAL A 274 -0.12 -5.57 3.07
CA VAL A 274 -1.40 -5.81 3.77
C VAL A 274 -2.54 -6.09 2.79
N PHE A 275 -2.39 -5.71 1.53
CA PHE A 275 -3.47 -5.67 0.56
C PHE A 275 -4.18 -7.02 0.33
N PRO A 276 -3.52 -8.19 0.35
CA PRO A 276 -4.19 -9.49 0.32
C PRO A 276 -5.17 -9.73 1.48
N ALA A 277 -4.95 -9.14 2.66
CA ALA A 277 -5.85 -9.21 3.81
C ALA A 277 -7.02 -8.21 3.74
N TYR A 278 -7.01 -7.26 2.80
CA TYR A 278 -8.05 -6.22 2.74
C TYR A 278 -9.48 -6.74 2.61
N PRO A 279 -9.78 -7.77 1.80
CA PRO A 279 -11.14 -8.32 1.72
C PRO A 279 -11.72 -8.71 3.09
N LEU A 280 -10.88 -9.20 4.01
CA LEU A 280 -11.28 -9.56 5.37
C LEU A 280 -11.84 -8.34 6.12
N LEU A 281 -11.19 -7.20 5.96
CA LEU A 281 -11.50 -5.95 6.66
C LEU A 281 -12.88 -5.37 6.31
N LEU A 282 -13.43 -5.71 5.15
CA LEU A 282 -14.70 -5.17 4.68
C LEU A 282 -15.91 -6.00 5.13
N ASN A 283 -15.70 -7.16 5.76
CA ASN A 283 -16.80 -8.02 6.23
C ASN A 283 -17.67 -7.35 7.29
N ALA A 284 -17.09 -6.71 8.31
CA ALA A 284 -17.89 -6.06 9.35
C ALA A 284 -18.63 -4.81 8.85
N PRO A 285 -18.03 -3.89 8.06
CA PRO A 285 -18.79 -2.81 7.43
C PRO A 285 -19.92 -3.34 6.55
N PHE A 286 -19.70 -4.42 5.81
CA PHE A 286 -20.75 -5.02 4.99
C PHE A 286 -21.90 -5.57 5.85
N ALA A 287 -21.59 -6.38 6.88
CA ALA A 287 -22.60 -6.89 7.80
C ALA A 287 -23.36 -5.73 8.49
N ALA A 288 -22.66 -4.71 8.99
CA ALA A 288 -23.30 -3.60 9.70
C ALA A 288 -24.24 -2.79 8.80
N ASN A 289 -23.87 -2.57 7.53
CA ASN A 289 -24.74 -1.86 6.59
C ASN A 289 -25.92 -2.74 6.15
N LEU A 290 -25.73 -4.06 6.02
CA LEU A 290 -26.83 -4.98 5.70
C LEU A 290 -27.85 -5.05 6.84
N ILE A 291 -27.41 -5.16 8.09
CA ILE A 291 -28.28 -5.22 9.28
C ILE A 291 -29.07 -3.91 9.42
N ALA A 292 -28.39 -2.77 9.35
CA ALA A 292 -29.05 -1.45 9.41
C ALA A 292 -30.05 -1.25 8.27
N ALA A 293 -29.69 -1.66 7.05
CA ALA A 293 -30.57 -1.51 5.91
C ALA A 293 -31.82 -2.41 6.02
N ALA A 294 -31.67 -3.65 6.48
CA ALA A 294 -32.79 -4.56 6.71
C ALA A 294 -33.75 -4.02 7.78
N ASP A 295 -33.21 -3.52 8.90
CA ASP A 295 -34.00 -2.90 9.97
C ASP A 295 -34.76 -1.66 9.47
N SER A 296 -34.08 -0.77 8.73
CA SER A 296 -34.70 0.42 8.15
C SER A 296 -35.82 0.11 7.13
N ALA A 297 -35.73 -1.03 6.44
CA ALA A 297 -36.74 -1.51 5.50
C ALA A 297 -37.88 -2.27 6.19
N GLY A 298 -37.84 -2.46 7.52
CA GLY A 298 -38.84 -3.22 8.27
C GLY A 298 -38.79 -4.73 8.02
N HIS A 299 -37.66 -5.25 7.54
CA HIS A 299 -37.47 -6.67 7.22
C HIS A 299 -36.50 -7.32 8.18
N LYS A 300 -36.91 -8.46 8.76
CA LYS A 300 -35.99 -9.30 9.55
C LYS A 300 -35.14 -10.13 8.60
N LEU A 301 -33.85 -10.25 8.87
CA LEU A 301 -33.00 -11.21 8.19
C LEU A 301 -33.48 -12.63 8.47
N SER A 302 -33.36 -13.52 7.47
CA SER A 302 -33.78 -14.91 7.61
C SER A 302 -32.76 -15.76 8.37
N THR A 303 -31.50 -15.35 8.35
CA THR A 303 -30.35 -15.97 9.01
C THR A 303 -30.18 -15.39 10.41
N ASN A 304 -29.52 -16.15 11.27
CA ASN A 304 -29.14 -15.70 12.60
C ASN A 304 -28.24 -14.44 12.52
N THR A 305 -28.82 -13.27 12.79
CA THR A 305 -28.15 -11.96 12.81
C THR A 305 -26.94 -11.93 13.75
N VAL A 306 -27.00 -12.65 14.88
CA VAL A 306 -25.87 -12.78 15.81
C VAL A 306 -24.70 -13.48 15.14
N ALA A 307 -24.95 -14.61 14.46
CA ALA A 307 -23.91 -15.37 13.77
C ALA A 307 -23.25 -14.55 12.67
N MET A 308 -24.05 -13.76 11.94
CA MET A 308 -23.55 -12.85 10.91
C MET A 308 -22.65 -11.76 11.50
N ALA A 309 -23.09 -11.09 12.57
CA ALA A 309 -22.33 -10.03 13.22
C ALA A 309 -21.03 -10.53 13.88
N LEU A 310 -21.09 -11.65 14.62
CA LEU A 310 -19.92 -12.25 15.26
C LEU A 310 -18.94 -12.82 14.24
N GLY A 311 -19.44 -13.48 13.19
CA GLY A 311 -18.63 -14.00 12.09
C GLY A 311 -17.92 -12.87 11.33
N ALA A 312 -18.65 -11.80 11.00
CA ALA A 312 -18.07 -10.62 10.35
C ALA A 312 -16.99 -9.95 11.21
N THR A 313 -17.24 -9.85 12.53
CA THR A 313 -16.28 -9.29 13.50
C THR A 313 -15.02 -10.15 13.59
N ALA A 314 -15.15 -11.48 13.63
CA ALA A 314 -14.02 -12.41 13.69
C ALA A 314 -13.14 -12.34 12.43
N ILE A 315 -13.77 -12.32 11.25
CA ILE A 315 -13.06 -12.21 9.97
C ILE A 315 -12.35 -10.86 9.85
N GLN A 316 -13.05 -9.76 10.15
CA GLN A 316 -12.43 -8.44 10.16
C GLN A 316 -11.27 -8.36 11.18
N GLY A 317 -11.46 -8.92 12.38
CA GLY A 317 -10.43 -8.99 13.42
C GLY A 317 -9.16 -9.69 12.93
N THR A 318 -9.31 -10.79 12.19
CA THR A 318 -8.17 -11.48 11.56
C THR A 318 -7.44 -10.57 10.57
N GLY A 319 -8.17 -9.87 9.72
CA GLY A 319 -7.58 -8.87 8.81
C GLY A 319 -6.83 -7.76 9.54
N CYS A 320 -7.40 -7.24 10.63
CA CYS A 320 -6.78 -6.20 11.45
C CYS A 320 -5.50 -6.69 12.14
N LEU A 321 -5.49 -7.90 12.68
CA LEU A 321 -4.31 -8.50 13.31
C LEU A 321 -3.17 -8.72 12.31
N ILE A 322 -3.49 -9.19 11.10
CA ILE A 322 -2.51 -9.29 10.01
C ILE A 322 -1.94 -7.92 9.66
N ALA A 323 -2.80 -6.89 9.58
CA ALA A 323 -2.35 -5.53 9.32
C ALA A 323 -1.43 -4.98 10.42
N PHE A 324 -1.65 -5.32 11.70
CA PHE A 324 -0.73 -4.96 12.78
C PHE A 324 0.66 -5.58 12.60
N MET A 325 0.72 -6.87 12.30
CA MET A 325 2.00 -7.58 12.10
C MET A 325 2.81 -6.99 10.95
N ILE A 326 2.15 -6.70 9.82
CA ILE A 326 2.80 -6.10 8.65
C ILE A 326 3.18 -4.63 8.91
N SER A 327 2.33 -3.86 9.58
CA SER A 327 2.64 -2.46 9.90
C SER A 327 3.80 -2.33 10.88
N SER A 328 3.95 -3.26 11.83
CA SER A 328 5.11 -3.32 12.71
C SER A 328 6.43 -3.46 11.92
N ALA A 329 6.48 -4.41 10.98
CA ALA A 329 7.64 -4.57 10.11
C ALA A 329 7.84 -3.39 9.14
N PHE A 330 6.78 -2.71 8.72
CA PHE A 330 6.90 -1.47 7.94
C PHE A 330 7.51 -0.32 8.76
N ILE A 331 7.07 -0.12 10.00
CA ILE A 331 7.66 0.88 10.91
C ILE A 331 9.13 0.54 11.16
N TYR A 332 9.47 -0.72 11.42
CA TYR A 332 10.87 -1.15 11.56
C TYR A 332 11.70 -0.83 10.31
N ARG A 333 11.14 -1.02 9.11
CA ARG A 333 11.78 -0.63 7.85
C ARG A 333 11.95 0.89 7.74
N LEU A 334 11.00 1.70 8.20
CA LEU A 334 11.14 3.16 8.22
C LEU A 334 12.18 3.65 9.25
N MET A 335 12.42 2.91 10.33
CA MET A 335 13.45 3.23 11.31
C MET A 335 14.87 2.91 10.79
N THR A 336 14.99 1.91 9.92
CA THR A 336 16.28 1.46 9.37
C THR A 336 16.57 2.02 7.98
N GLN A 337 15.55 2.46 7.24
CA GLN A 337 15.64 2.98 5.88
C GLN A 337 14.80 4.25 5.76
N LYS A 338 15.22 5.18 4.91
CA LYS A 338 14.44 6.40 4.60
C LYS A 338 13.07 6.07 4.01
N LEU A 339 12.16 7.06 3.93
CA LEU A 339 10.86 6.91 3.25
C LEU A 339 10.98 6.18 1.89
N PRO A 340 9.94 5.41 1.50
CA PRO A 340 9.88 4.77 0.19
C PRO A 340 10.18 5.73 -0.96
N ARG A 341 10.69 5.17 -2.06
CA ARG A 341 11.00 5.92 -3.28
C ARG A 341 9.79 6.74 -3.72
N ASP A 342 10.04 7.87 -4.38
CA ASP A 342 9.02 8.84 -4.79
C ASP A 342 7.84 8.18 -5.52
N MET A 343 8.09 7.21 -6.40
CA MET A 343 7.06 6.40 -7.08
C MET A 343 6.12 5.62 -6.15
N GLN A 344 6.61 5.13 -5.01
CA GLN A 344 5.88 4.28 -4.07
C GLN A 344 5.24 5.08 -2.92
N ARG A 345 5.52 6.38 -2.81
CA ARG A 345 5.00 7.22 -1.72
C ARG A 345 3.48 7.26 -1.59
N PRO A 346 2.68 7.28 -2.68
CA PRO A 346 1.24 7.16 -2.53
C PRO A 346 0.84 5.92 -1.72
N GLY A 347 1.52 4.79 -1.95
CA GLY A 347 1.22 3.51 -1.30
C GLY A 347 1.33 3.55 0.23
N ILE A 348 1.99 4.55 0.83
CA ILE A 348 2.08 4.70 2.29
C ILE A 348 0.70 4.92 2.91
N PHE A 349 -0.23 5.58 2.20
CA PHE A 349 -1.60 5.79 2.67
C PHE A 349 -2.38 4.48 2.88
N MET A 350 -1.95 3.37 2.27
CA MET A 350 -2.55 2.05 2.52
C MET A 350 -2.38 1.58 3.98
N SER A 351 -1.52 2.23 4.78
CA SER A 351 -1.45 1.96 6.24
C SER A 351 -2.69 2.44 7.01
N ILE A 352 -3.45 3.40 6.49
CA ILE A 352 -4.61 3.98 7.18
C ILE A 352 -5.82 3.04 7.13
N GLY A 353 -6.02 2.41 5.96
CA GLY A 353 -7.21 1.64 5.62
C GLY A 353 -7.58 0.56 6.65
N PRO A 354 -6.65 -0.32 7.07
CA PRO A 354 -6.96 -1.41 7.98
C PRO A 354 -7.57 -0.96 9.31
N TYR A 355 -6.99 0.07 9.90
CA TYR A 355 -7.42 0.59 11.18
C TYR A 355 -8.71 1.40 11.05
N GLY A 356 -8.85 2.19 9.97
CA GLY A 356 -10.08 2.93 9.68
C GLY A 356 -11.28 2.02 9.42
N PHE A 357 -11.13 0.98 8.59
CA PHE A 357 -12.23 0.06 8.29
C PHE A 357 -12.61 -0.78 9.52
N THR A 358 -11.62 -1.18 10.32
CA THR A 358 -11.87 -1.93 11.55
C THR A 358 -12.56 -1.07 12.60
N ALA A 359 -12.10 0.17 12.80
CA ALA A 359 -12.79 1.12 13.66
C ALA A 359 -14.24 1.33 13.21
N ALA A 360 -14.45 1.71 11.95
CA ALA A 360 -15.78 1.92 11.41
C ALA A 360 -16.68 0.69 11.55
N GLY A 361 -16.18 -0.51 11.23
CA GLY A 361 -16.95 -1.76 11.26
C GLY A 361 -17.37 -2.16 12.68
N ILE A 362 -16.41 -2.18 13.62
CA ILE A 362 -16.67 -2.53 15.02
C ILE A 362 -17.61 -1.51 15.67
N ALA A 363 -17.40 -0.21 15.45
CA ALA A 363 -18.28 0.81 16.03
C ALA A 363 -19.71 0.76 15.46
N GLN A 364 -19.88 0.47 14.16
CA GLN A 364 -21.21 0.32 13.56
C GLN A 364 -21.93 -0.91 14.12
N LEU A 365 -21.29 -2.09 14.13
CA LEU A 365 -21.88 -3.30 14.69
C LEU A 365 -22.18 -3.15 16.19
N GLY A 366 -21.25 -2.56 16.96
CA GLY A 366 -21.43 -2.31 18.38
C GLY A 366 -22.57 -1.34 18.68
N SER A 367 -22.78 -0.33 17.83
CA SER A 367 -23.92 0.60 17.97
C SER A 367 -25.27 -0.08 17.69
N GLN A 368 -25.26 -1.16 16.91
CA GLN A 368 -26.42 -2.00 16.59
C GLN A 368 -26.55 -3.21 17.54
N ALA A 369 -25.80 -3.27 18.63
CA ALA A 369 -25.78 -4.40 19.55
C ALA A 369 -27.19 -4.79 20.04
N ASP A 370 -28.05 -3.79 20.32
CA ASP A 370 -29.43 -4.00 20.78
C ASP A 370 -30.35 -4.63 19.72
N LEU A 371 -30.02 -4.46 18.43
CA LEU A 371 -30.73 -5.08 17.30
C LEU A 371 -30.23 -6.49 16.99
N VAL A 372 -28.94 -6.72 17.23
CA VAL A 372 -28.25 -7.97 16.86
C VAL A 372 -28.41 -9.02 17.94
N ILE A 373 -28.22 -8.64 19.21
CA ILE A 373 -28.12 -9.56 20.34
C ILE A 373 -29.51 -9.79 20.96
N PRO A 374 -29.98 -11.04 21.08
CA PRO A 374 -31.27 -11.32 21.68
C PRO A 374 -31.28 -11.01 23.18
N PRO A 375 -32.46 -10.70 23.76
CA PRO A 375 -32.58 -10.49 25.19
C PRO A 375 -32.12 -11.76 25.95
N ASN A 376 -31.30 -11.57 26.98
CA ASN A 376 -30.67 -12.62 27.78
C ASN A 376 -29.68 -13.53 27.03
N PHE A 377 -28.98 -13.01 26.02
CA PHE A 377 -27.86 -13.73 25.43
C PHE A 377 -26.80 -14.07 26.49
N LEU A 378 -26.35 -15.34 26.53
CA LEU A 378 -25.42 -15.87 27.54
C LEU A 378 -25.87 -15.60 29.00
N ASP A 379 -27.19 -15.70 29.26
CA ASP A 379 -27.79 -15.50 30.58
C ASP A 379 -27.52 -14.11 31.21
N ASN A 380 -27.20 -13.11 30.38
CA ASN A 380 -26.92 -11.75 30.84
C ASN A 380 -27.79 -10.71 30.11
N PRO A 381 -28.70 -10.01 30.81
CA PRO A 381 -29.57 -8.99 30.21
C PRO A 381 -28.81 -7.74 29.75
N GLN A 382 -27.61 -7.49 30.29
CA GLN A 382 -26.78 -6.32 29.97
C GLN A 382 -25.73 -6.61 28.89
N PHE A 383 -25.75 -7.79 28.28
CA PHE A 383 -24.73 -8.21 27.31
C PHE A 383 -24.60 -7.25 26.13
N ALA A 384 -25.72 -6.79 25.55
CA ALA A 384 -25.72 -5.85 24.43
C ALA A 384 -25.06 -4.51 24.79
N ALA A 385 -25.39 -3.95 25.96
CA ALA A 385 -24.79 -2.71 26.46
C ALA A 385 -23.27 -2.85 26.69
N ILE A 386 -22.83 -3.98 27.26
CA ILE A 386 -21.40 -4.27 27.49
C ILE A 386 -20.65 -4.33 26.15
N ILE A 387 -21.19 -5.07 25.17
CA ILE A 387 -20.60 -5.20 23.84
C ILE A 387 -20.52 -3.84 23.14
N LYS A 388 -21.56 -3.00 23.25
CA LYS A 388 -21.56 -1.65 22.71
C LYS A 388 -20.41 -0.82 23.27
N VAL A 389 -20.24 -0.78 24.60
CA VAL A 389 -19.16 -0.02 25.25
C VAL A 389 -17.78 -0.53 24.83
N ILE A 390 -17.56 -1.84 24.83
CA ILE A 390 -16.28 -2.45 24.42
C ILE A 390 -15.97 -2.11 22.96
N SER A 391 -16.96 -2.24 22.08
CA SER A 391 -16.82 -1.97 20.64
C SER A 391 -16.42 -0.52 20.38
N ILE A 392 -17.05 0.43 21.08
CA ILE A 392 -16.74 1.86 20.98
C ILE A 392 -15.31 2.13 21.46
N LEU A 393 -14.90 1.57 22.61
CA LEU A 393 -13.56 1.76 23.16
C LEU A 393 -12.46 1.23 22.21
N VAL A 394 -12.61 0.01 21.72
CA VAL A 394 -11.67 -0.60 20.76
C VAL A 394 -11.62 0.21 19.48
N SER A 395 -12.77 0.64 18.97
CA SER A 395 -12.83 1.46 17.77
C SER A 395 -12.18 2.83 17.97
N LEU A 396 -12.26 3.43 19.15
CA LEU A 396 -11.62 4.72 19.44
C LEU A 396 -10.09 4.61 19.38
N TRP A 397 -9.52 3.51 19.90
CA TRP A 397 -8.08 3.26 19.81
C TRP A 397 -7.61 3.07 18.37
N LEU A 398 -8.36 2.28 17.59
CA LEU A 398 -8.06 2.05 16.17
C LEU A 398 -8.23 3.33 15.33
N TRP A 399 -9.23 4.16 15.65
CA TRP A 399 -9.39 5.47 15.04
C TRP A 399 -8.20 6.40 15.33
N GLY A 400 -7.73 6.45 16.58
CA GLY A 400 -6.54 7.22 16.95
C GLY A 400 -5.28 6.77 16.20
N LEU A 401 -5.10 5.46 16.04
CA LEU A 401 -4.00 4.91 15.23
C LEU A 401 -4.12 5.27 13.75
N ALA A 402 -5.33 5.20 13.17
CA ALA A 402 -5.58 5.60 11.80
C ALA A 402 -5.29 7.10 11.56
N MET A 403 -5.70 7.96 12.51
CA MET A 403 -5.40 9.39 12.51
C MET A 403 -3.89 9.66 12.57
N TRP A 404 -3.17 8.93 13.41
CA TRP A 404 -1.71 9.05 13.50
C TRP A 404 -1.04 8.69 12.16
N PHE A 405 -1.41 7.57 11.55
CA PHE A 405 -0.91 7.19 10.23
C PHE A 405 -1.26 8.23 9.16
N PHE A 406 -2.45 8.83 9.22
CA PHE A 406 -2.84 9.91 8.32
C PHE A 406 -1.90 11.11 8.42
N ILE A 407 -1.59 11.57 9.63
CA ILE A 407 -0.65 12.67 9.86
C ILE A 407 0.74 12.34 9.31
N VAL A 408 1.25 11.13 9.58
CA VAL A 408 2.53 10.64 9.05
C VAL A 408 2.53 10.64 7.52
N CYS A 409 1.44 10.19 6.89
CA CYS A 409 1.29 10.16 5.43
C CYS A 409 1.28 11.57 4.82
N VAL A 410 0.57 12.52 5.45
CA VAL A 410 0.58 13.93 5.02
C VAL A 410 1.98 14.52 5.16
N GLY A 411 2.68 14.27 6.27
CA GLY A 411 4.08 14.66 6.46
C GLY A 411 5.02 14.08 5.41
N ALA A 412 4.82 12.82 5.01
CA ALA A 412 5.60 12.16 3.95
C ALA A 412 5.41 12.80 2.56
N LEU A 413 4.31 13.53 2.34
CA LEU A 413 4.07 14.30 1.11
C LEU A 413 4.62 15.72 1.15
N TRP A 414 5.05 16.23 2.31
CA TRP A 414 5.48 17.62 2.49
C TRP A 414 6.52 18.07 1.45
N LYS A 415 7.48 17.20 1.09
CA LYS A 415 8.49 17.45 0.04
C LYS A 415 7.89 17.96 -1.28
N TYR A 416 6.71 17.48 -1.67
CA TYR A 416 6.06 17.85 -2.95
C TYR A 416 5.24 19.14 -2.86
N SER A 417 5.03 19.67 -1.66
CA SER A 417 4.47 21.01 -1.49
C SER A 417 5.51 22.09 -1.86
N LEU A 418 6.80 21.75 -1.86
CA LEU A 418 7.88 22.65 -2.27
C LEU A 418 8.01 22.69 -3.79
N SER A 419 8.16 23.90 -4.33
CA SER A 419 8.39 24.17 -5.76
C SER A 419 9.56 23.34 -6.31
N GLY A 420 9.36 22.74 -7.49
CA GLY A 420 10.39 21.99 -8.21
C GLY A 420 10.30 20.47 -8.09
N HIS A 421 9.53 19.93 -7.13
CA HIS A 421 9.36 18.49 -6.97
C HIS A 421 8.05 18.00 -7.60
N HIS A 422 8.13 16.98 -8.45
CA HIS A 422 6.97 16.39 -9.09
C HIS A 422 6.86 14.91 -8.77
N LEU A 423 5.64 14.48 -8.40
CA LEU A 423 5.34 13.08 -8.18
C LEU A 423 4.94 12.43 -9.52
N PRO A 424 5.62 11.37 -9.98
CA PRO A 424 5.21 10.67 -11.18
C PRO A 424 3.87 9.96 -10.94
N PHE A 425 2.96 10.07 -11.91
CA PHE A 425 1.65 9.42 -11.82
C PHE A 425 1.79 7.90 -11.87
N GLN A 426 1.14 7.22 -10.93
CA GLN A 426 1.03 5.77 -10.87
C GLN A 426 -0.37 5.36 -10.43
N MET A 427 -0.77 4.13 -10.75
CA MET A 427 -2.06 3.61 -10.30
C MET A 427 -2.16 3.53 -8.77
N THR A 428 -1.02 3.49 -8.08
CA THR A 428 -0.97 3.57 -6.61
C THR A 428 -1.53 4.89 -6.05
N TRP A 429 -1.70 5.95 -6.85
CA TRP A 429 -2.31 7.21 -6.42
C TRP A 429 -3.74 7.06 -5.86
N TRP A 430 -4.45 5.99 -6.25
CA TRP A 430 -5.77 5.67 -5.69
C TRP A 430 -5.74 5.40 -4.18
N SER A 431 -4.57 5.13 -3.59
CA SER A 431 -4.40 5.06 -2.13
C SER A 431 -4.63 6.40 -1.41
N PHE A 432 -4.57 7.54 -2.10
CA PHE A 432 -4.96 8.82 -1.50
C PHE A 432 -6.47 8.93 -1.27
N VAL A 433 -7.26 8.09 -1.93
CA VAL A 433 -8.72 8.09 -1.81
C VAL A 433 -9.14 6.96 -0.88
N PHE A 434 -8.98 5.70 -1.30
CA PHE A 434 -9.67 4.57 -0.67
C PHE A 434 -9.38 4.36 0.83
N PRO A 435 -8.12 4.23 1.29
CA PRO A 435 -7.80 4.17 2.72
C PRO A 435 -8.36 5.34 3.55
N ASN A 436 -8.36 6.56 2.99
CA ASN A 436 -8.91 7.73 3.67
C ASN A 436 -10.44 7.69 3.77
N THR A 437 -11.13 7.00 2.85
CA THR A 437 -12.58 6.79 2.99
C THR A 437 -12.92 6.00 4.26
N ALA A 438 -12.05 5.06 4.64
CA ALA A 438 -12.18 4.30 5.87
C ALA A 438 -12.06 5.20 7.11
N LEU A 439 -11.05 6.08 7.12
CA LEU A 439 -10.84 7.06 8.18
C LEU A 439 -12.02 8.00 8.33
N VAL A 440 -12.54 8.53 7.22
CA VAL A 440 -13.71 9.43 7.23
C VAL A 440 -14.96 8.71 7.72
N THR A 441 -15.17 7.46 7.30
CA THR A 441 -16.29 6.65 7.77
C THR A 441 -16.20 6.45 9.29
N ALA A 442 -15.02 6.07 9.80
CA ALA A 442 -14.80 5.90 11.24
C ALA A 442 -15.03 7.21 12.01
N THR A 443 -14.51 8.34 11.51
CA THR A 443 -14.75 9.67 12.08
C THR A 443 -16.23 10.02 12.13
N SER A 444 -16.99 9.74 11.06
CA SER A 444 -18.42 10.04 11.02
C SER A 444 -19.19 9.19 12.03
N VAL A 445 -18.86 7.91 12.14
CA VAL A 445 -19.45 7.01 13.15
C VAL A 445 -19.13 7.49 14.57
N MET A 446 -17.89 7.91 14.84
CA MET A 446 -17.51 8.51 16.13
C MET A 446 -18.27 9.81 16.41
N GLY A 447 -18.47 10.64 15.40
CA GLY A 447 -19.31 11.84 15.50
C GLY A 447 -20.72 11.51 15.97
N LYS A 448 -21.34 10.46 15.39
CA LYS A 448 -22.68 10.00 15.78
C LYS A 448 -22.71 9.46 17.21
N ILE A 449 -21.68 8.72 17.63
CA ILE A 449 -21.61 8.11 18.97
C ILE A 449 -21.41 9.14 20.07
N PHE A 450 -20.52 10.12 19.86
CA PHE A 450 -20.21 11.16 20.84
C PHE A 450 -21.07 12.42 20.71
N ASP A 451 -22.04 12.42 19.78
CA ASP A 451 -22.87 13.57 19.41
C ASP A 451 -22.06 14.86 19.24
N SER A 452 -20.93 14.76 18.52
CA SER A 452 -19.97 15.86 18.37
C SER A 452 -20.03 16.47 16.98
N ASP A 453 -20.55 17.70 16.88
CA ASP A 453 -20.59 18.45 15.63
C ASP A 453 -19.18 18.71 15.07
N GLY A 454 -18.16 18.87 15.92
CA GLY A 454 -16.77 19.03 15.48
C GLY A 454 -16.27 17.84 14.66
N LEU A 455 -16.58 16.61 15.08
CA LEU A 455 -16.23 15.40 14.33
C LEU A 455 -17.01 15.29 13.02
N HIS A 456 -18.28 15.72 12.99
CA HIS A 456 -19.08 15.77 11.78
C HIS A 456 -18.58 16.79 10.76
N ILE A 457 -18.19 17.97 11.21
CA ILE A 457 -17.55 18.99 10.37
C ILE A 457 -16.25 18.44 9.81
N PHE A 458 -15.40 17.83 10.66
CA PHE A 458 -14.13 17.25 10.23
C PHE A 458 -14.34 16.14 9.17
N ALA A 459 -15.29 15.23 9.38
CA ALA A 459 -15.64 14.21 8.40
C ALA A 459 -16.15 14.81 7.08
N SER A 460 -16.92 15.90 7.14
CA SER A 460 -17.44 16.60 5.95
C SER A 460 -16.33 17.29 5.15
N VAL A 461 -15.41 17.98 5.82
CA VAL A 461 -14.24 18.62 5.20
C VAL A 461 -13.35 17.57 4.53
N MET A 462 -13.08 16.47 5.23
CA MET A 462 -12.30 15.36 4.67
C MET A 462 -13.01 14.71 3.48
N THR A 463 -14.34 14.59 3.51
CA THR A 463 -15.12 14.08 2.38
C THR A 463 -14.96 14.96 1.14
N ALA A 464 -15.10 16.28 1.30
CA ALA A 464 -14.89 17.24 0.21
C ALA A 464 -13.47 17.15 -0.36
N ALA A 465 -12.45 17.08 0.51
CA ALA A 465 -11.06 16.92 0.10
C ALA A 465 -10.83 15.62 -0.70
N ILE A 466 -11.39 14.50 -0.25
CA ILE A 466 -11.28 13.20 -0.94
C ILE A 466 -11.96 13.24 -2.31
N ILE A 467 -13.12 13.89 -2.46
CA ILE A 467 -13.79 14.05 -3.76
C ILE A 467 -12.94 14.86 -4.73
N ILE A 468 -12.32 15.95 -4.26
CA ILE A 468 -11.41 16.77 -5.08
C ILE A 468 -10.20 15.93 -5.51
N VAL A 469 -9.58 15.21 -4.58
CA VAL A 469 -8.44 14.33 -4.87
C VAL A 469 -8.83 13.23 -5.86
N TRP A 470 -10.01 12.61 -5.70
CA TRP A 470 -10.54 11.63 -6.65
C TRP A 470 -10.66 12.22 -8.06
N ALA A 471 -11.24 13.42 -8.19
CA ALA A 471 -11.40 14.09 -9.48
C ALA A 471 -10.04 14.40 -10.12
N LEU A 472 -9.07 14.90 -9.35
CA LEU A 472 -7.71 15.17 -9.82
C LEU A 472 -7.01 13.90 -10.32
N ILE A 473 -7.11 12.80 -9.57
CA ILE A 473 -6.53 11.50 -9.95
C ILE A 473 -7.20 10.98 -11.22
N PHE A 474 -8.52 11.04 -11.30
CA PHE A 474 -9.28 10.58 -12.46
C PHE A 474 -8.92 11.37 -13.72
N ILE A 475 -8.87 12.70 -13.63
CA ILE A 475 -8.46 13.58 -14.75
C ILE A 475 -7.02 13.27 -15.17
N ARG A 476 -6.09 13.13 -14.22
CA ARG A 476 -4.70 12.77 -14.51
C ARG A 476 -4.57 11.39 -15.13
N MET A 477 -5.39 10.43 -14.72
CA MET A 477 -5.45 9.10 -15.32
C MET A 477 -5.91 9.17 -16.79
N CYS A 478 -7.02 9.87 -17.07
CA CYS A 478 -7.50 10.10 -18.43
C CYS A 478 -6.46 10.82 -19.31
N TRP A 479 -5.79 11.82 -18.74
CA TRP A 479 -4.71 12.53 -19.44
C TRP A 479 -3.49 11.64 -19.70
N SER A 480 -3.11 10.78 -18.75
CA SER A 480 -2.00 9.83 -18.88
C SER A 480 -2.29 8.76 -19.94
N LEU A 481 -3.54 8.30 -20.02
CA LEU A 481 -4.03 7.43 -21.09
C LEU A 481 -3.96 8.11 -22.46
N LYS A 482 -4.36 9.39 -22.55
CA LYS A 482 -4.25 10.18 -23.79
C LYS A 482 -2.80 10.46 -24.19
N SER A 483 -1.95 10.73 -23.21
CA SER A 483 -0.52 11.07 -23.39
C SER A 483 0.38 9.84 -23.60
N ARG A 484 -0.18 8.64 -23.78
CA ARG A 484 0.54 7.38 -24.03
C ARG A 484 1.52 6.98 -22.92
N LYS A 485 1.32 7.46 -21.69
CA LYS A 485 2.16 7.12 -20.52
C LYS A 485 1.63 5.93 -19.73
N LEU A 486 0.38 5.55 -19.95
CA LEU A 486 -0.31 4.44 -19.30
C LEU A 486 -0.86 3.45 -20.36
N LEU A 487 -0.81 2.14 -20.07
CA LEU A 487 -1.12 1.05 -21.02
C LEU A 487 -0.27 1.08 -22.30
N TRP A 488 1.00 1.42 -22.17
CA TRP A 488 1.99 1.32 -23.25
C TRP A 488 3.00 0.22 -22.92
N PRO A 489 3.41 -0.61 -23.90
CA PRO A 489 4.53 -1.54 -23.70
C PRO A 489 5.73 -0.73 -23.22
N LYS A 490 6.30 -1.09 -22.06
CA LYS A 490 7.61 -0.54 -21.71
C LYS A 490 8.60 -1.09 -22.72
N ASP A 491 9.33 -0.21 -23.39
CA ASP A 491 10.41 -0.61 -24.28
C ASP A 491 11.32 -1.56 -23.50
N GLY A 492 11.50 -2.78 -24.03
CA GLY A 492 12.38 -3.77 -23.42
C GLY A 492 13.77 -3.15 -23.29
N LYS A 493 14.22 -2.97 -22.06
CA LYS A 493 15.63 -2.77 -21.76
C LYS A 493 16.26 -4.12 -21.49
#